data_AF-A0A2P5P519-F1
#
_entry.id   AF-A0A2P5P519-F1
#
_cell.length_a   1.000
_cell.length_b   1.000
_cell.length_c   1.000
_cell.angle_alpha   90.00
_cell.angle_beta   90.00
_cell.angle_gamma   90.00
#
_symmetry.space_group_name_H-M   'P 1'
#
loop_
_entity.id
_entity.type
_entity.pdbx_description
1 polymer ?
#
loop_
_entity_poly.entity_id
_entity_poly.type
_entity_poly.pdbx_seq_one_letter_code
_entity_poly.pdbx_strand_id
1 'polypeptide(L)'
;MSTASIKSAGLILATVNISNIRDRAKFELKTLGKSTRPIGRQAANALCLGFPAVFLLGTTALEIYQPGYNRLTSTISELVWGPAGWLENILFLVFAITLALFALRLRTAFIPLAAASLGFVLIAIFPTRAIGGEITMISLIHEYSAQGIALALPAACFLLAKKLDNNEKHRFLVTCSITAGVIGIAVNICGFLALHNESAWVGAAERLIVLNGLFWLQLAGIHLWLLQKDTTTAQPPKHYRSSRFSTAPCPAANPVSTAATVQNDTSRWY
;
A
#
# COMPACT_ATOMS: atom_id res chain seq x y z
N MET A 1 -49.80 -35.47 52.57
CA MET A 1 -50.33 -34.09 52.73
C MET A 1 -49.13 -33.20 53.02
N SER A 2 -48.55 -32.51 52.02
CA SER A 2 -48.88 -31.13 51.57
C SER A 2 -48.78 -30.13 52.74
N THR A 3 -48.00 -29.04 52.72
CA THR A 3 -47.80 -28.05 51.64
C THR A 3 -46.76 -26.98 52.05
N ALA A 4 -46.05 -26.44 51.05
CA ALA A 4 -45.75 -24.99 50.85
C ALA A 4 -44.76 -24.30 51.84
N SER A 5 -44.03 -23.23 51.51
CA SER A 5 -44.02 -22.34 50.35
C SER A 5 -42.81 -21.39 50.42
N ILE A 6 -42.21 -21.11 49.26
CA ILE A 6 -41.79 -19.79 48.74
C ILE A 6 -40.82 -18.94 49.59
N LYS A 7 -39.62 -18.70 49.05
CA LYS A 7 -39.08 -17.33 48.87
C LYS A 7 -38.05 -17.31 47.74
N SER A 8 -38.58 -17.09 46.54
CA SER A 8 -37.89 -16.54 45.38
C SER A 8 -37.74 -15.03 45.59
N ALA A 9 -36.52 -14.50 45.55
CA ALA A 9 -36.28 -13.08 45.30
C ALA A 9 -34.86 -12.87 44.76
N GLY A 10 -34.78 -12.53 43.48
CA GLY A 10 -33.80 -11.53 43.02
C GLY A 10 -32.41 -11.99 42.61
N LEU A 11 -32.26 -13.10 41.88
CA LEU A 11 -31.10 -13.26 41.00
C LEU A 11 -31.50 -12.77 39.60
N ILE A 12 -31.48 -11.45 39.41
CA ILE A 12 -31.64 -10.83 38.09
C ILE A 12 -30.46 -11.29 37.25
N LEU A 13 -30.76 -12.17 36.28
CA LEU A 13 -29.86 -12.59 35.21
C LEU A 13 -29.30 -11.36 34.50
N ALA A 14 -28.08 -10.97 34.86
CA ALA A 14 -27.20 -10.23 33.97
C ALA A 14 -26.57 -11.20 32.96
N THR A 15 -27.39 -11.95 32.23
CA THR A 15 -26.94 -12.54 30.96
C THR A 15 -26.90 -11.42 29.94
N VAL A 16 -25.86 -10.61 30.04
CA VAL A 16 -25.44 -9.70 28.97
C VAL A 16 -25.31 -10.56 27.73
N ASN A 17 -26.23 -10.38 26.80
CA ASN A 17 -26.37 -11.23 25.62
C ASN A 17 -25.13 -11.02 24.72
N ILE A 18 -24.13 -11.89 24.88
CA ILE A 18 -22.82 -11.85 24.18
C ILE A 18 -23.01 -11.78 22.66
N SER A 19 -24.10 -12.34 22.13
CA SER A 19 -24.43 -12.22 20.70
C SER A 19 -24.65 -10.77 20.27
N ASN A 20 -25.35 -9.98 21.09
CA ASN A 20 -25.68 -8.59 20.80
C ASN A 20 -24.45 -7.67 20.87
N ILE A 21 -23.52 -7.94 21.80
CA ILE A 21 -22.22 -7.25 21.85
C ILE A 21 -21.37 -7.60 20.64
N ARG A 22 -21.30 -8.88 20.26
CA ARG A 22 -20.55 -9.33 19.08
C ARG A 22 -21.11 -8.73 17.79
N ASP A 23 -22.42 -8.67 17.66
CA ASP A 23 -23.06 -8.17 16.45
C ASP A 23 -22.99 -6.64 16.38
N ARG A 24 -23.05 -5.95 17.52
CA ARG A 24 -22.76 -4.51 17.62
C ARG A 24 -21.29 -4.20 17.36
N ALA A 25 -20.33 -4.98 17.88
CA ALA A 25 -18.92 -4.82 17.57
C ALA A 25 -18.61 -5.07 16.09
N LYS A 26 -19.23 -6.08 15.47
CA LYS A 26 -19.14 -6.32 14.02
C LYS A 26 -19.75 -5.17 13.23
N PHE A 27 -20.87 -4.61 13.67
CA PHE A 27 -21.50 -3.46 13.04
C PHE A 27 -20.61 -2.22 13.13
N GLU A 28 -20.09 -1.90 14.32
CA GLU A 28 -19.16 -0.79 14.56
C GLU A 28 -17.86 -0.94 13.77
N LEU A 29 -17.27 -2.15 13.71
CA LEU A 29 -16.10 -2.42 12.85
C LEU A 29 -16.42 -2.24 11.36
N LYS A 30 -17.65 -2.55 10.94
CA LYS A 30 -18.11 -2.43 9.55
C LYS A 30 -18.48 -0.99 9.18
N THR A 31 -18.92 -0.16 10.14
CA THR A 31 -19.19 1.27 9.98
C THR A 31 -17.90 2.11 10.07
N LEU A 32 -17.03 1.85 11.05
CA LEU A 32 -15.68 2.43 11.13
C LEU A 32 -14.85 2.08 9.89
N GLY A 33 -14.97 0.85 9.40
CA GLY A 33 -14.34 0.39 8.17
C GLY A 33 -14.90 1.01 6.89
N LYS A 34 -16.02 1.76 6.94
CA LYS A 34 -16.57 2.53 5.80
C LYS A 34 -16.22 4.01 5.86
N SER A 35 -16.17 4.61 7.06
CA SER A 35 -15.86 6.03 7.29
C SER A 35 -14.37 6.39 7.08
N THR A 36 -13.47 5.44 7.35
CA THR A 36 -12.00 5.62 7.21
C THR A 36 -11.46 5.45 5.79
N ARG A 37 -12.28 4.93 4.85
CA ARG A 37 -11.85 4.59 3.48
C ARG A 37 -11.40 5.78 2.61
N PRO A 38 -12.02 6.97 2.64
CA PRO A 38 -11.55 8.08 1.82
C PRO A 38 -10.27 8.72 2.37
N ILE A 39 -10.18 8.90 3.69
CA ILE A 39 -9.06 9.59 4.34
C ILE A 39 -7.77 8.79 4.23
N GLY A 40 -7.77 7.49 4.57
CA GLY A 40 -6.58 6.65 4.46
C GLY A 40 -6.07 6.52 3.02
N ARG A 41 -6.98 6.51 2.04
CA ARG A 41 -6.63 6.45 0.62
C ARG A 41 -6.03 7.77 0.12
N GLN A 42 -6.56 8.91 0.57
CA GLN A 42 -6.02 10.24 0.26
C GLN A 42 -4.66 10.46 0.90
N ALA A 43 -4.49 10.07 2.17
CA ALA A 43 -3.19 10.12 2.86
C ALA A 43 -2.13 9.27 2.13
N ALA A 44 -2.48 8.03 1.75
CA ALA A 44 -1.59 7.18 0.96
C ALA A 44 -1.21 7.82 -0.39
N ASN A 45 -2.14 8.48 -1.09
CA ASN A 45 -1.82 9.23 -2.32
C ASN A 45 -0.84 10.36 -2.04
N ALA A 46 -1.17 11.24 -1.09
CA ALA A 46 -0.37 12.41 -0.80
C ALA A 46 1.07 12.02 -0.42
N LEU A 47 1.22 11.00 0.41
CA LEU A 47 2.53 10.50 0.81
C LEU A 47 3.26 9.86 -0.37
N CYS A 48 2.64 8.96 -1.15
CA CYS A 48 3.32 8.37 -2.31
C CYS A 48 3.69 9.42 -3.38
N LEU A 49 2.99 10.56 -3.44
CA LEU A 49 3.25 11.63 -4.39
C LEU A 49 4.33 12.63 -3.94
N GLY A 50 4.40 12.92 -2.64
CA GLY A 50 5.30 13.96 -2.11
C GLY A 50 6.50 13.42 -1.36
N PHE A 51 6.34 12.30 -0.64
CA PHE A 51 7.35 11.78 0.26
C PHE A 51 8.65 11.38 -0.45
N PRO A 52 8.65 10.74 -1.64
CA PRO A 52 9.90 10.43 -2.33
C PRO A 52 10.78 11.66 -2.58
N ALA A 53 10.20 12.78 -2.98
CA ALA A 53 10.94 14.04 -3.14
C ALA A 53 11.46 14.57 -1.80
N VAL A 54 10.63 14.55 -0.74
CA VAL A 54 11.03 14.98 0.61
C VAL A 54 12.19 14.12 1.14
N PHE A 55 12.13 12.81 0.95
CA PHE A 55 13.17 11.90 1.38
C PHE A 55 14.49 12.19 0.68
N LEU A 56 14.47 12.30 -0.66
CA LEU A 56 15.67 12.59 -1.44
C LEU A 56 16.29 13.94 -1.10
N LEU A 57 15.47 14.99 -0.95
CA LEU A 57 15.96 16.31 -0.57
C LEU A 57 16.50 16.31 0.87
N GLY A 58 15.82 15.63 1.79
CA GLY A 58 16.21 15.51 3.18
C GLY A 58 17.55 14.79 3.34
N THR A 59 17.72 13.61 2.74
CA THR A 59 18.98 12.88 2.79
C THR A 59 20.08 13.64 2.06
N THR A 60 19.82 14.23 0.88
CA THR A 60 20.79 15.06 0.16
C THR A 60 21.27 16.24 1.02
N ALA A 61 20.36 16.90 1.75
CA ALA A 61 20.72 17.99 2.65
C ALA A 61 21.58 17.52 3.83
N LEU A 62 21.24 16.36 4.42
CA LEU A 62 22.02 15.74 5.49
C LEU A 62 23.43 15.36 5.01
N GLU A 63 23.55 14.79 3.82
CA GLU A 63 24.84 14.44 3.20
C GLU A 63 25.74 15.67 3.00
N ILE A 64 25.17 16.80 2.57
CA ILE A 64 25.91 18.06 2.39
C ILE A 64 26.31 18.65 3.75
N TYR A 65 25.46 18.48 4.76
CA TYR A 65 25.66 19.05 6.08
C TYR A 65 26.64 18.26 6.95
N GLN A 66 26.83 16.95 6.69
CA GLN A 66 27.69 16.09 7.47
C GLN A 66 29.16 16.17 7.01
N PRO A 67 30.08 16.69 7.84
CA PRO A 67 31.49 16.81 7.46
C PRO A 67 32.14 15.44 7.24
N GLY A 68 32.96 15.33 6.19
CA GLY A 68 33.70 14.10 5.89
C GLY A 68 32.86 12.96 5.30
N TYR A 69 31.57 13.20 5.04
CA TYR A 69 30.68 12.22 4.45
C TYR A 69 30.97 11.99 2.97
N ASN A 70 31.11 10.73 2.54
CA ASN A 70 31.41 10.37 1.15
C ASN A 70 30.32 9.46 0.59
N ARG A 71 29.59 9.93 -0.43
CA ARG A 71 28.46 9.22 -1.03
C ARG A 71 28.78 7.85 -1.65
N LEU A 72 30.04 7.59 -1.98
CA LEU A 72 30.45 6.31 -2.55
C LEU A 72 30.67 5.28 -1.44
N THR A 73 31.39 5.66 -0.39
CA THR A 73 31.84 4.76 0.67
C THR A 73 30.86 4.71 1.85
N SER A 74 30.20 5.82 2.18
CA SER A 74 29.30 5.96 3.32
C SER A 74 27.86 5.64 2.94
N THR A 75 27.23 4.77 3.73
CA THR A 75 25.82 4.40 3.58
C THR A 75 24.91 5.57 3.93
N ILE A 76 23.74 5.68 3.30
CA ILE A 76 22.67 6.61 3.69
C ILE A 76 22.44 6.49 5.20
N SER A 77 22.26 5.26 5.69
CA SER A 77 22.05 4.95 7.10
C SER A 77 23.12 5.48 8.08
N GLU A 78 24.33 5.83 7.62
CA GLU A 78 25.37 6.48 8.44
C GLU A 78 25.08 7.96 8.72
N LEU A 79 24.09 8.58 8.05
CA LEU A 79 23.69 9.97 8.27
C LEU A 79 23.15 10.19 9.70
N VAL A 80 22.69 9.14 10.37
CA VAL A 80 22.23 9.13 11.76
C VAL A 80 23.31 9.62 12.73
N TRP A 81 24.59 9.47 12.36
CA TRP A 81 25.73 9.90 13.17
C TRP A 81 26.10 11.38 12.94
N GLY A 82 25.49 12.04 11.96
CA GLY A 82 25.69 13.45 11.70
C GLY A 82 25.02 14.35 12.75
N PRO A 83 25.35 15.67 12.77
CA PRO A 83 24.79 16.61 13.74
C PRO A 83 23.25 16.73 13.65
N ALA A 84 22.68 16.41 12.49
CA ALA A 84 21.24 16.39 12.24
C ALA A 84 20.69 14.97 11.97
N GLY A 85 21.39 13.91 12.43
CA GLY A 85 21.02 12.52 12.15
C GLY A 85 19.64 12.10 12.68
N TRP A 86 19.10 12.80 13.68
CA TRP A 86 17.71 12.61 14.12
C TRP A 86 16.68 12.84 12.99
N LEU A 87 17.01 13.69 12.02
CA LEU A 87 16.16 13.94 10.85
C LEU A 87 16.10 12.70 9.95
N GLU A 88 17.18 11.95 9.82
CA GLU A 88 17.19 10.69 9.07
C GLU A 88 16.21 9.67 9.70
N ASN A 89 16.26 9.53 11.03
CA ASN A 89 15.32 8.65 11.73
C ASN A 89 13.86 9.04 11.49
N ILE A 90 13.55 10.35 11.47
CA ILE A 90 12.21 10.84 11.11
C ILE A 90 11.87 10.47 9.66
N LEU A 91 12.80 10.65 8.72
CA LEU A 91 12.58 10.29 7.32
C LEU A 91 12.29 8.79 7.18
N PHE A 92 13.02 7.91 7.87
CA PHE A 92 12.73 6.47 7.89
C PHE A 92 11.37 6.14 8.51
N LEU A 93 10.97 6.81 9.59
CA LEU A 93 9.65 6.62 10.19
C LEU A 93 8.51 7.06 9.25
N VAL A 94 8.67 8.20 8.56
CA VAL A 94 7.69 8.64 7.56
C VAL A 94 7.66 7.69 6.36
N PHE A 95 8.80 7.09 5.99
CA PHE A 95 8.84 6.04 4.96
C PHE A 95 8.06 4.81 5.42
N ALA A 96 8.25 4.36 6.66
CA ALA A 96 7.50 3.26 7.23
C ALA A 96 5.99 3.51 7.19
N ILE A 97 5.53 4.70 7.60
CA ILE A 97 4.12 5.09 7.56
C ILE A 97 3.60 5.09 6.11
N THR A 98 4.38 5.63 5.18
CA THR A 98 4.03 5.67 3.75
C THR A 98 3.81 4.25 3.22
N LEU A 99 4.73 3.33 3.50
CA LEU A 99 4.62 1.93 3.09
C LEU A 99 3.46 1.20 3.77
N ALA A 100 3.18 1.47 5.04
CA ALA A 100 2.04 0.86 5.75
C ALA A 100 0.70 1.29 5.12
N LEU A 101 0.54 2.58 4.83
CA LEU A 101 -0.65 3.11 4.17
C LEU A 101 -0.77 2.58 2.74
N PHE A 102 0.35 2.43 2.03
CA PHE A 102 0.38 1.84 0.70
C PHE A 102 0.04 0.34 0.72
N ALA A 103 0.50 -0.40 1.72
CA ALA A 103 0.16 -1.81 1.95
C ALA A 103 -1.35 -1.98 2.13
N LEU A 104 -1.96 -1.16 3.00
CA LEU A 104 -3.40 -1.17 3.27
C LEU A 104 -4.23 -0.85 2.03
N ARG A 105 -3.70 0.02 1.16
CA ARG A 105 -4.34 0.41 -0.09
C ARG A 105 -4.29 -0.70 -1.15
N LEU A 106 -3.13 -1.31 -1.37
CA LEU A 106 -2.95 -2.29 -2.42
C LEU A 106 -3.54 -3.65 -2.06
N ARG A 107 -3.45 -4.06 -0.79
CA ARG A 107 -3.82 -5.39 -0.23
C ARG A 107 -3.11 -6.60 -0.85
N THR A 108 -2.77 -6.57 -2.13
CA THR A 108 -2.18 -7.65 -2.91
C THR A 108 -0.70 -7.81 -2.65
N ALA A 109 -0.02 -6.70 -2.36
CA ALA A 109 1.35 -6.65 -1.88
C ALA A 109 1.42 -6.32 -0.38
N PHE A 110 0.37 -6.63 0.40
CA PHE A 110 0.28 -6.23 1.80
C PHE A 110 1.44 -6.78 2.64
N ILE A 111 1.70 -8.09 2.56
CA ILE A 111 2.72 -8.76 3.36
C ILE A 111 4.11 -8.15 3.13
N PRO A 112 4.65 -8.07 1.89
CA PRO A 112 5.98 -7.49 1.69
C PRO A 112 6.04 -6.00 2.03
N LEU A 113 5.00 -5.21 1.73
CA LEU A 113 5.00 -3.79 2.08
C LEU A 113 4.91 -3.56 3.60
N ALA A 114 4.17 -4.38 4.32
CA ALA A 114 4.12 -4.36 5.78
C ALA A 114 5.46 -4.80 6.39
N ALA A 115 6.10 -5.82 5.83
CA ALA A 115 7.44 -6.24 6.24
C ALA A 115 8.48 -5.13 6.01
N ALA A 116 8.48 -4.48 4.84
CA ALA A 116 9.34 -3.34 4.55
C ALA A 116 9.06 -2.17 5.51
N SER A 117 7.78 -1.86 5.76
CA SER A 117 7.37 -0.84 6.73
C SER A 117 7.92 -1.12 8.12
N LEU A 118 7.79 -2.35 8.62
CA LEU A 118 8.37 -2.76 9.91
C LEU A 118 9.89 -2.64 9.90
N GLY A 119 10.56 -3.05 8.83
CA GLY A 119 11.99 -2.88 8.67
C GLY A 119 12.41 -1.41 8.78
N PHE A 120 11.67 -0.49 8.15
CA PHE A 120 11.96 0.95 8.23
C PHE A 120 11.79 1.50 9.66
N VAL A 121 10.83 0.98 10.44
CA VAL A 121 10.72 1.30 11.87
C VAL A 121 11.94 0.80 12.63
N LEU A 122 12.39 -0.43 12.36
CA LEU A 122 13.53 -1.03 13.05
C LEU A 122 14.82 -0.24 12.76
N ILE A 123 15.13 0.08 11.50
CA ILE A 123 16.35 0.86 11.18
C ILE A 123 16.33 2.28 11.73
N ALA A 124 15.15 2.86 11.96
CA ALA A 124 15.01 4.18 12.58
C ALA A 124 15.25 4.16 14.10
N ILE A 125 15.00 3.02 14.75
CA ILE A 125 15.17 2.85 16.20
C ILE A 125 16.58 2.33 16.52
N PHE A 126 17.07 1.38 15.72
CA PHE A 126 18.35 0.73 15.89
C PHE A 126 19.33 1.31 14.86
N PRO A 127 20.26 2.20 15.27
CA PRO A 127 21.19 2.83 14.34
C PRO A 127 22.18 1.81 13.75
N THR A 128 22.66 2.11 12.54
CA THR A 128 23.76 1.36 11.92
C THR A 128 25.07 1.60 12.68
N ARG A 129 26.10 0.80 12.42
CA ARG A 129 27.43 1.02 13.01
C ARG A 129 28.00 2.38 12.58
N ALA A 130 28.73 3.05 13.48
CA ALA A 130 29.49 4.22 13.09
C ALA A 130 30.64 3.83 12.14
N ILE A 131 31.15 4.80 11.38
CA ILE A 131 32.29 4.60 10.48
C ILE A 131 33.49 4.11 11.31
N GLY A 132 34.00 2.91 11.01
CA GLY A 132 35.08 2.26 11.75
C GLY A 132 34.68 1.72 13.13
N GLY A 133 33.38 1.72 13.47
CA GLY A 133 32.87 1.20 14.73
C GLY A 133 32.74 -0.32 14.75
N GLU A 134 32.72 -0.88 15.96
CA GLU A 134 32.55 -2.31 16.19
C GLU A 134 31.14 -2.80 15.84
N ILE A 135 31.03 -4.09 15.50
CA ILE A 135 29.75 -4.75 15.28
C ILE A 135 29.07 -4.99 16.63
N THR A 136 27.85 -4.48 16.78
CA THR A 136 27.03 -4.64 17.99
C THR A 136 25.71 -5.34 17.65
N MET A 137 25.00 -5.84 18.66
CA MET A 137 23.65 -6.41 18.46
C MET A 137 22.69 -5.38 17.84
N ILE A 138 22.84 -4.09 18.21
CA ILE A 138 22.04 -3.00 17.67
C ILE A 138 22.31 -2.82 16.18
N SER A 139 23.58 -2.77 15.77
CA SER A 139 23.93 -2.64 14.35
C SER A 139 23.52 -3.86 13.52
N LEU A 140 23.53 -5.06 14.12
CA LEU A 140 23.05 -6.29 13.45
C LEU A 140 21.54 -6.25 13.20
N ILE A 141 20.74 -5.74 14.16
CA ILE A 141 19.29 -5.56 13.95
C ILE A 141 19.06 -4.60 12.79
N HIS A 142 19.81 -3.50 12.73
CA HIS A 142 19.73 -2.55 11.60
C HIS A 142 20.05 -3.25 10.28
N GLU A 143 21.18 -3.94 10.20
CA GLU A 143 21.67 -4.58 8.98
C GLU A 143 20.69 -5.63 8.45
N TYR A 144 20.21 -6.54 9.30
CA TYR A 144 19.22 -7.54 8.88
C TYR A 144 17.87 -6.91 8.53
N SER A 145 17.48 -5.82 9.19
CA SER A 145 16.27 -5.08 8.82
C SER A 145 16.42 -4.43 7.44
N ALA A 146 17.57 -3.84 7.14
CA ALA A 146 17.88 -3.26 5.83
C ALA A 146 17.88 -4.34 4.71
N GLN A 147 18.48 -5.50 4.97
CA GLN A 147 18.43 -6.63 4.03
C GLN A 147 16.99 -7.15 3.84
N GLY A 148 16.20 -7.20 4.91
CA GLY A 148 14.78 -7.55 4.85
C GLY A 148 13.96 -6.57 4.00
N ILE A 149 14.17 -5.26 4.18
CA ILE A 149 13.56 -4.22 3.32
C ILE A 149 13.97 -4.44 1.86
N ALA A 150 15.27 -4.64 1.63
CA ALA A 150 15.84 -4.82 0.30
C ALA A 150 15.15 -5.98 -0.45
N LEU A 151 14.87 -7.10 0.21
CA LEU A 151 14.15 -8.23 -0.39
C LEU A 151 12.63 -7.99 -0.52
N ALA A 152 12.03 -7.33 0.46
CA ALA A 152 10.60 -7.11 0.52
C ALA A 152 10.10 -6.18 -0.60
N LEU A 153 10.85 -5.14 -0.97
CA LEU A 153 10.42 -4.18 -2.00
C LEU A 153 10.30 -4.82 -3.41
N PRO A 154 11.29 -5.57 -3.95
CA PRO A 154 11.13 -6.32 -5.19
C PRO A 154 9.98 -7.33 -5.13
N ALA A 155 9.81 -8.03 -4.00
CA ALA A 155 8.70 -8.96 -3.82
C ALA A 155 7.33 -8.25 -3.94
N ALA A 156 7.19 -7.05 -3.35
CA ALA A 156 6.01 -6.21 -3.52
C ALA A 156 5.78 -5.82 -4.98
N CYS A 157 6.84 -5.46 -5.70
CA CYS A 157 6.78 -5.10 -7.11
C CYS A 157 6.26 -6.26 -7.97
N PHE A 158 6.83 -7.47 -7.82
CA PHE A 158 6.41 -8.64 -8.61
C PHE A 158 4.99 -9.11 -8.26
N LEU A 159 4.61 -9.08 -6.99
CA LEU A 159 3.24 -9.43 -6.58
C LEU A 159 2.21 -8.44 -7.12
N LEU A 160 2.54 -7.15 -7.16
CA LEU A 160 1.70 -6.13 -7.76
C LEU A 160 1.56 -6.34 -9.27
N ALA A 161 2.67 -6.56 -9.97
CA ALA A 161 2.68 -6.85 -11.41
C ALA A 161 1.84 -8.09 -11.74
N LYS A 162 2.09 -9.23 -11.07
CA LYS A 162 1.34 -10.47 -11.27
C LYS A 162 -0.16 -10.29 -11.10
N LYS A 163 -0.57 -9.44 -10.16
CA LYS A 163 -2.00 -9.22 -9.91
C LYS A 163 -2.67 -8.36 -10.97
N LEU A 164 -1.93 -7.43 -11.56
CA LEU A 164 -2.45 -6.43 -12.49
C LEU A 164 -2.25 -6.80 -13.97
N ASP A 165 -1.50 -7.86 -14.26
CA ASP A 165 -1.09 -8.27 -15.61
C ASP A 165 -2.26 -8.46 -16.59
N ASN A 166 -3.39 -8.96 -16.10
CA ASN A 166 -4.58 -9.23 -16.93
C ASN A 166 -5.43 -7.98 -17.25
N ASN A 167 -5.00 -6.77 -16.89
CA ASN A 167 -5.78 -5.55 -17.09
C ASN A 167 -4.96 -4.49 -17.83
N GLU A 168 -5.31 -4.24 -19.09
CA GLU A 168 -4.63 -3.27 -19.96
C GLU A 168 -4.53 -1.87 -19.35
N LYS A 169 -5.50 -1.45 -18.54
CA LYS A 169 -5.48 -0.16 -17.83
C LYS A 169 -4.30 0.00 -16.86
N HIS A 170 -3.69 -1.12 -16.45
CA HIS A 170 -2.56 -1.14 -15.52
C HIS A 170 -1.24 -1.53 -16.19
N ARG A 171 -1.20 -1.69 -17.51
CA ARG A 171 -0.01 -2.17 -18.24
C ARG A 171 1.24 -1.35 -17.92
N PHE A 172 1.14 -0.02 -17.86
CA PHE A 172 2.24 0.85 -17.45
C PHE A 172 2.78 0.49 -16.05
N LEU A 173 1.89 0.37 -15.06
CA LEU A 173 2.28 0.01 -13.69
C LEU A 173 2.86 -1.40 -13.60
N VAL A 174 2.36 -2.35 -14.40
CA VAL A 174 2.93 -3.71 -14.50
C VAL A 174 4.36 -3.63 -15.01
N THR A 175 4.62 -2.95 -16.13
CA THR A 175 5.97 -2.79 -16.67
C THR A 175 6.90 -2.11 -15.68
N CYS A 176 6.49 -0.98 -15.10
CA CYS A 176 7.29 -0.28 -14.09
C CYS A 176 7.60 -1.16 -12.88
N SER A 177 6.65 -1.98 -12.43
CA SER A 177 6.86 -2.87 -11.29
C SER A 177 7.81 -4.03 -11.62
N ILE A 178 7.69 -4.64 -12.80
CA ILE A 178 8.62 -5.69 -13.23
C ILE A 178 10.04 -5.10 -13.35
N THR A 179 10.17 -3.95 -14.02
CA THR A 179 11.46 -3.27 -14.19
C THR A 179 12.08 -2.91 -12.84
N ALA A 180 11.33 -2.28 -11.94
CA ALA A 180 11.81 -1.93 -10.61
C ALA A 180 12.16 -3.17 -9.76
N GLY A 181 11.41 -4.27 -9.91
CA GLY A 181 11.70 -5.54 -9.25
C GLY A 181 13.01 -6.16 -9.73
N VAL A 182 13.24 -6.20 -11.05
CA VAL A 182 14.48 -6.76 -11.65
C VAL A 182 15.68 -5.90 -11.30
N ILE A 183 15.58 -4.57 -11.48
CA ILE A 183 16.63 -3.64 -11.08
C ILE A 183 16.90 -3.80 -9.59
N GLY A 184 15.85 -3.83 -8.76
CA GLY A 184 15.94 -4.02 -7.31
C GLY A 184 16.72 -5.26 -6.93
N ILE A 185 16.40 -6.42 -7.50
CA ILE A 185 17.18 -7.66 -7.27
C ILE A 185 18.65 -7.46 -7.64
N ALA A 186 18.93 -6.91 -8.83
CA ALA A 186 20.31 -6.72 -9.29
C ALA A 186 21.10 -5.80 -8.36
N VAL A 187 20.54 -4.64 -8.00
CA VAL A 187 21.22 -3.68 -7.11
C VAL A 187 21.33 -4.20 -5.67
N ASN A 188 20.38 -5.01 -5.21
CA ASN A 188 20.46 -5.65 -3.90
C ASN A 188 21.59 -6.69 -3.84
N ILE A 189 21.76 -7.50 -4.89
CA ILE A 189 22.88 -8.44 -4.97
C ILE A 189 24.20 -7.67 -4.98
N CYS A 190 24.30 -6.60 -5.78
CA CYS A 190 25.47 -5.72 -5.77
C CYS A 190 25.72 -5.11 -4.38
N GLY A 191 24.70 -4.58 -3.71
CA GLY A 191 24.83 -4.00 -2.37
C GLY A 191 25.22 -5.02 -1.31
N PHE A 192 24.66 -6.23 -1.36
CA PHE A 192 25.04 -7.33 -0.47
C PHE A 192 26.52 -7.68 -0.64
N LEU A 193 26.98 -7.82 -1.89
CA LEU A 193 28.39 -8.06 -2.19
C LEU A 193 29.29 -6.89 -1.77
N ALA A 194 28.84 -5.66 -1.96
CA ALA A 194 29.59 -4.48 -1.54
C ALA A 194 29.78 -4.42 -0.02
N LEU A 195 28.71 -4.73 0.74
CA LEU A 195 28.73 -4.75 2.19
C LEU A 195 29.67 -5.83 2.74
N HIS A 196 29.57 -7.06 2.25
CA HIS A 196 30.34 -8.20 2.78
C HIS A 196 31.80 -8.20 2.36
N ASN A 197 32.17 -7.46 1.31
CA ASN A 197 33.55 -7.29 0.86
C ASN A 197 34.15 -5.94 1.29
N GLU A 198 33.51 -5.21 2.21
CA GLU A 198 33.95 -3.89 2.69
C GLU A 198 34.29 -2.93 1.55
N SER A 199 33.47 -2.95 0.50
CA SER A 199 33.80 -2.28 -0.75
C SER A 199 33.59 -0.77 -0.67
N ALA A 200 34.49 -0.02 -1.32
CA ALA A 200 34.47 1.44 -1.34
C ALA A 200 33.25 2.07 -2.05
N TRP A 201 32.34 1.27 -2.61
CA TRP A 201 31.13 1.73 -3.30
C TRP A 201 29.83 1.26 -2.63
N VAL A 202 29.90 0.73 -1.40
CA VAL A 202 28.70 0.28 -0.65
C VAL A 202 27.64 1.38 -0.49
N GLY A 203 28.07 2.63 -0.26
CA GLY A 203 27.20 3.79 -0.20
C GLY A 203 26.49 4.10 -1.52
N ALA A 204 27.16 3.87 -2.66
CA ALA A 204 26.53 4.03 -3.97
C ALA A 204 25.47 2.95 -4.21
N ALA A 205 25.74 1.70 -3.80
CA ALA A 205 24.80 0.59 -3.96
C ALA A 205 23.50 0.83 -3.16
N GLU A 206 23.61 1.20 -1.89
CA GLU A 206 22.44 1.48 -1.05
C GLU A 206 21.61 2.65 -1.60
N ARG A 207 22.25 3.69 -2.12
CA ARG A 207 21.55 4.79 -2.82
C ARG A 207 20.74 4.30 -4.00
N LEU A 208 21.29 3.42 -4.82
CA LEU A 208 20.56 2.85 -5.95
C LEU A 208 19.37 1.99 -5.49
N ILE A 209 19.54 1.22 -4.41
CA ILE A 209 18.45 0.44 -3.80
C ILE A 209 17.31 1.37 -3.35
N VAL A 210 17.63 2.42 -2.60
CA VAL A 210 16.65 3.38 -2.07
C VAL A 210 15.99 4.16 -3.22
N LEU A 211 16.78 4.68 -4.17
CA LEU A 211 16.27 5.41 -5.34
C LEU A 211 15.29 4.56 -6.15
N ASN A 212 15.63 3.31 -6.45
CA ASN A 212 14.76 2.40 -7.19
C ASN A 212 13.41 2.20 -6.46
N GLY A 213 13.44 1.98 -5.15
CA GLY A 213 12.23 1.85 -4.34
C GLY A 213 11.38 3.12 -4.31
N LEU A 214 12.00 4.29 -4.15
CA LEU A 214 11.33 5.59 -4.14
C LEU A 214 10.70 5.94 -5.50
N PHE A 215 11.41 5.70 -6.60
CA PHE A 215 10.88 5.92 -7.94
C PHE A 215 9.69 5.01 -8.22
N TRP A 216 9.79 3.72 -7.88
CA TRP A 216 8.66 2.81 -8.04
C TRP A 216 7.45 3.26 -7.23
N LEU A 217 7.65 3.63 -5.96
CA LEU A 217 6.58 4.10 -5.08
C LEU A 217 5.90 5.36 -5.64
N GLN A 218 6.70 6.31 -6.14
CA GLN A 218 6.21 7.54 -6.76
C GLN A 218 5.36 7.24 -8.00
N LEU A 219 5.87 6.42 -8.93
CA LEU A 219 5.17 6.06 -10.16
C LEU A 219 3.88 5.29 -9.88
N ALA A 220 3.90 4.37 -8.92
CA ALA A 220 2.72 3.63 -8.49
C ALA A 220 1.67 4.56 -7.83
N GLY A 221 2.13 5.54 -7.03
CA GLY A 221 1.30 6.59 -6.47
C GLY A 221 0.60 7.42 -7.54
N ILE A 222 1.37 7.95 -8.51
CA ILE A 222 0.86 8.74 -9.65
C ILE A 222 -0.16 7.95 -10.45
N HIS A 223 0.16 6.72 -10.86
CA HIS A 223 -0.73 5.88 -11.67
C HIS A 223 -2.09 5.66 -10.99
N LEU A 224 -2.07 5.30 -9.71
CA LEU A 224 -3.30 5.01 -8.97
C LEU A 224 -4.09 6.29 -8.61
N TRP A 225 -3.44 7.46 -8.56
CA TRP A 225 -4.08 8.75 -8.40
C TRP A 225 -4.77 9.21 -9.69
N LEU A 226 -4.12 9.06 -10.85
CA LEU A 226 -4.72 9.38 -12.16
C LEU A 226 -5.98 8.54 -12.42
N LEU A 227 -5.93 7.22 -12.19
CA LEU A 227 -7.11 6.35 -12.33
C LEU A 227 -8.28 6.75 -11.43
N GLN A 228 -8.02 7.34 -10.26
CA GLN A 228 -9.07 7.86 -9.38
C GLN A 228 -9.74 9.10 -9.94
N LYS A 229 -8.94 9.99 -10.53
CA LYS A 229 -9.44 11.22 -11.16
C LYS A 229 -10.40 10.87 -12.29
N ASP A 230 -10.00 9.95 -13.17
CA ASP A 230 -10.79 9.50 -14.32
C ASP A 230 -12.14 8.88 -13.91
N THR A 231 -12.15 8.12 -12.82
CA THR A 231 -13.38 7.49 -12.31
C THR A 231 -14.34 8.52 -11.70
N THR A 232 -13.81 9.61 -11.14
CA THR A 232 -14.62 10.66 -10.50
C THR A 232 -15.28 11.56 -11.54
N THR A 233 -14.61 11.82 -12.66
CA THR A 233 -15.14 12.63 -13.78
C THR A 233 -16.15 11.89 -14.65
N ALA A 234 -16.18 10.55 -14.60
CA ALA A 234 -17.06 9.72 -15.42
C ALA A 234 -18.43 9.39 -14.78
N GLN A 235 -18.79 9.97 -13.62
CA GLN A 235 -20.14 9.77 -13.06
C GLN A 235 -21.20 10.43 -13.94
N PRO A 236 -22.22 9.69 -14.43
CA PRO A 236 -23.32 10.30 -15.18
C PRO A 236 -24.13 11.24 -14.28
N PRO A 237 -24.75 12.30 -14.85
CA PRO A 237 -25.48 13.29 -14.07
C PRO A 237 -26.58 12.63 -13.23
N LYS A 238 -26.66 13.04 -11.94
CA LYS A 238 -27.67 12.61 -10.97
C LYS A 238 -29.06 13.18 -11.30
N HIS A 239 -29.57 13.00 -12.51
CA HIS A 239 -30.97 13.30 -12.83
C HIS A 239 -31.46 12.41 -13.99
N TYR A 240 -31.80 11.17 -13.68
CA TYR A 240 -32.87 10.49 -14.41
C TYR A 240 -33.89 10.00 -13.38
N ARG A 241 -34.73 10.95 -12.93
CA ARG A 241 -35.93 10.65 -12.17
C ARG A 241 -36.90 10.07 -13.20
N SER A 242 -36.96 8.75 -13.32
CA SER A 242 -38.02 8.10 -14.09
C SER A 242 -39.35 8.46 -13.43
N SER A 243 -40.04 9.44 -14.01
CA SER A 243 -41.45 9.66 -13.73
C SER A 243 -42.17 8.35 -14.03
N ARG A 244 -42.81 7.82 -12.99
CA ARG A 244 -43.75 6.71 -13.05
C ARG A 244 -44.58 6.83 -14.32
N PHE A 245 -44.40 5.93 -15.27
CA PHE A 245 -45.47 5.64 -16.21
C PHE A 245 -46.56 4.94 -15.40
N SER A 246 -47.63 5.71 -15.22
CA SER A 246 -48.86 5.33 -14.55
C SER A 246 -49.39 4.02 -15.14
N THR A 247 -49.56 3.02 -14.28
CA THR A 247 -50.34 1.81 -14.56
C THR A 247 -51.81 2.19 -14.73
N ALA A 248 -52.24 2.47 -15.96
CA ALA A 248 -53.65 2.45 -16.31
C ALA A 248 -54.01 1.06 -16.86
N PRO A 249 -55.10 0.42 -16.41
CA PRO A 249 -55.53 -0.90 -16.90
C PRO A 249 -56.39 -0.81 -18.17
N CYS A 250 -56.04 -1.64 -19.17
CA CYS A 250 -56.77 -2.33 -20.27
C CYS A 250 -57.98 -1.68 -21.00
N PRO A 251 -58.19 -2.00 -22.30
CA PRO A 251 -58.99 -3.18 -22.65
C PRO A 251 -58.46 -4.03 -23.82
N ALA A 252 -58.98 -5.26 -23.92
CA ALA A 252 -58.61 -6.34 -24.82
C ALA A 252 -59.26 -6.26 -26.22
N ALA A 253 -58.84 -7.23 -27.08
CA ALA A 253 -59.34 -7.63 -28.43
C ALA A 253 -58.66 -6.92 -29.61
N ASN A 254 -58.18 -7.57 -30.69
CA ASN A 254 -58.37 -8.91 -31.23
C ASN A 254 -57.20 -9.30 -32.19
N PRO A 255 -57.07 -10.57 -32.60
CA PRO A 255 -55.94 -11.08 -33.39
C PRO A 255 -56.17 -10.87 -34.89
N VAL A 256 -55.14 -10.42 -35.61
CA VAL A 256 -55.08 -10.54 -37.07
C VAL A 256 -53.78 -11.25 -37.45
N SER A 257 -54.00 -12.46 -37.95
CA SER A 257 -53.07 -13.25 -38.76
C SER A 257 -52.68 -12.49 -40.02
N THR A 258 -51.39 -12.46 -40.34
CA THR A 258 -50.94 -12.57 -41.74
C THR A 258 -49.47 -12.98 -41.77
N ALA A 259 -49.24 -14.10 -42.43
CA ALA A 259 -47.94 -14.64 -42.81
C ALA A 259 -47.34 -13.84 -43.98
N ALA A 260 -46.02 -13.68 -43.98
CA ALA A 260 -45.14 -13.72 -45.16
C ALA A 260 -43.68 -13.52 -44.69
N THR A 261 -42.86 -14.56 -44.67
CA THR A 261 -41.89 -14.94 -45.73
C THR A 261 -40.50 -14.32 -45.53
N VAL A 262 -39.60 -15.16 -45.00
CA VAL A 262 -38.19 -15.39 -45.36
C VAL A 262 -37.54 -14.39 -46.33
N GLN A 263 -36.43 -13.76 -45.89
CA GLN A 263 -35.19 -13.79 -46.70
C GLN A 263 -33.94 -13.63 -45.82
N ASN A 264 -33.09 -14.67 -45.86
CA ASN A 264 -31.72 -14.68 -45.37
C ASN A 264 -30.91 -13.60 -46.10
N ASP A 265 -30.14 -12.80 -45.35
CA ASP A 265 -28.95 -12.16 -45.91
C ASP A 265 -27.71 -12.64 -45.15
N THR A 266 -27.03 -13.56 -45.82
CA THR A 266 -25.67 -13.99 -45.54
C THR A 266 -24.72 -13.06 -46.30
N SER A 267 -23.92 -12.24 -45.61
CA SER A 267 -22.52 -12.03 -45.99
C SER A 267 -21.77 -11.09 -45.06
N ARG A 268 -20.60 -11.58 -44.60
CA ARG A 268 -19.28 -10.91 -44.49
C ARG A 268 -19.26 -9.62 -43.65
N TRP A 269 -18.38 -9.47 -42.67
CA TRP A 269 -16.93 -9.30 -42.84
C TRP A 269 -16.20 -9.68 -41.54
N TYR A 270 -14.92 -10.03 -41.72
CA TYR A 270 -13.91 -10.49 -40.75
C TYR A 270 -13.88 -9.77 -39.40
#